data_AF-A0A803WGP5-F1
#
_entry.id   AF-A0A803WGP5-F1
#
_cell.length_a   1.000
_cell.length_b   1.000
_cell.length_c   1.000
_cell.angle_alpha   90.00
_cell.angle_beta   90.00
_cell.angle_gamma   90.00
#
_symmetry.space_group_name_H-M   'P 1'
#
loop_
_entity.id
_entity.type
_entity.pdbx_description
1 polymer ?
#
loop_
_entity_poly.entity_id
_entity_poly.type
_entity_poly.pdbx_seq_one_letter_code
_entity_poly.pdbx_strand_id
1 'polypeptide(L)'
;MPGVLRVPPLEELDVPEVAVSSSVLKAAAHHYGSQCDRPNKEFMLCRWEEKDPRKCLSEGRQVNQCAIDFFRSIRTHCAEPFTTYWSCIDYTNQQELRRCRKQQAAFDSCVLNKLGWVRPSLGDLSKVTKVKTDRPLPENAYHSRPRPEPNPPTEGELKPSPFGSRLAAQSLSVSCWDQHGVVMENCSVCCICKTALFLDSSLDLALTCAHRHQRC
;
A
#
# COMPACT_ATOMS: atom_id res chain seq x y z
N MET A 1 -13.50 -24.37 -18.79
CA MET A 1 -14.58 -23.63 -18.12
C MET A 1 -14.02 -23.11 -16.80
N PRO A 2 -14.29 -21.86 -16.39
CA PRO A 2 -13.91 -21.42 -15.05
C PRO A 2 -14.57 -22.32 -14.00
N GLY A 3 -13.90 -22.50 -12.85
CA GLY A 3 -14.41 -23.34 -11.76
C GLY A 3 -15.68 -22.75 -11.12
N VAL A 4 -16.48 -23.60 -10.49
CA VAL A 4 -17.68 -23.20 -9.73
C VAL A 4 -17.27 -22.60 -8.38
N LEU A 5 -17.90 -21.50 -7.99
CA LEU A 5 -17.66 -20.85 -6.70
C LEU A 5 -18.21 -21.72 -5.56
N ARG A 6 -17.33 -22.11 -4.62
CA ARG A 6 -17.72 -22.80 -3.38
C ARG A 6 -18.08 -21.79 -2.30
N VAL A 7 -19.35 -21.73 -1.91
CA VAL A 7 -19.85 -20.87 -0.83
C VAL A 7 -20.18 -21.75 0.38
N PRO A 8 -19.87 -21.33 1.62
CA PRO A 8 -20.27 -22.06 2.81
C PRO A 8 -21.80 -22.20 2.92
N PRO A 9 -22.30 -23.25 3.60
CA PRO A 9 -23.72 -23.44 3.83
C PRO A 9 -24.30 -22.37 4.78
N LEU A 10 -25.61 -22.16 4.75
CA LEU A 10 -26.28 -21.11 5.55
C LEU A 10 -26.12 -21.36 7.06
N GLU A 11 -26.12 -22.62 7.47
CA GLU A 11 -25.99 -23.03 8.86
C GLU A 11 -24.63 -22.63 9.45
N GLU A 12 -23.59 -22.50 8.62
CA GLU A 12 -22.28 -22.04 9.09
C GLU A 12 -22.24 -20.52 9.33
N LEU A 13 -23.07 -19.77 8.60
CA LEU A 13 -23.14 -18.32 8.66
C LEU A 13 -24.07 -17.82 9.77
N ASP A 14 -24.92 -18.69 10.33
CA ASP A 14 -25.82 -18.36 11.42
C ASP A 14 -25.04 -18.20 12.74
N VAL A 15 -24.85 -16.95 13.14
CA VAL A 15 -24.08 -16.56 14.33
C VAL A 15 -24.87 -15.46 15.04
N PRO A 16 -24.98 -15.46 16.39
CA PRO A 16 -25.74 -14.46 17.12
C PRO A 16 -25.25 -13.04 16.81
N GLU A 17 -26.14 -12.16 16.39
CA GLU A 17 -25.77 -10.80 15.98
C GLU A 17 -25.65 -9.83 17.16
N VAL A 18 -24.75 -8.84 17.03
CA VAL A 18 -24.67 -7.70 17.95
C VAL A 18 -25.66 -6.62 17.49
N ALA A 19 -26.92 -6.79 17.90
CA ALA A 19 -28.02 -5.90 17.54
C ALA A 19 -27.98 -4.58 18.35
N VAL A 20 -27.06 -3.67 18.00
CA VAL A 20 -26.95 -2.34 18.61
C VAL A 20 -26.76 -1.26 17.55
N SER A 21 -27.11 -0.01 17.87
CA SER A 21 -26.92 1.13 16.97
C SER A 21 -25.43 1.51 16.83
N SER A 22 -25.11 2.25 15.77
CA SER A 22 -23.75 2.73 15.52
C SER A 22 -23.24 3.66 16.63
N SER A 23 -24.11 4.45 17.24
CA SER A 23 -23.79 5.33 18.37
C SER A 23 -23.35 4.55 19.61
N VAL A 24 -24.00 3.41 19.88
CA VAL A 24 -23.63 2.49 20.97
C VAL A 24 -22.24 1.89 20.74
N LEU A 25 -21.96 1.39 19.53
CA LEU A 25 -20.64 0.87 19.17
C LEU A 25 -19.56 1.96 19.30
N LYS A 26 -19.85 3.17 18.83
CA LYS A 26 -18.90 4.29 18.87
C LYS A 26 -18.60 4.76 20.30
N ALA A 27 -19.61 4.79 21.16
CA ALA A 27 -19.46 5.10 22.58
C ALA A 27 -18.53 4.09 23.28
N ALA A 28 -18.72 2.79 23.00
CA ALA A 28 -17.95 1.72 23.62
C ALA A 28 -16.60 1.43 22.94
N ALA A 29 -16.33 1.98 21.76
CA ALA A 29 -15.21 1.61 20.88
C ALA A 29 -13.84 1.60 21.57
N HIS A 30 -13.57 2.55 22.47
CA HIS A 30 -12.27 2.65 23.15
C HIS A 30 -12.06 1.48 24.13
N HIS A 31 -13.08 1.11 24.89
CA HIS A 31 -13.02 -0.01 25.82
C HIS A 31 -13.12 -1.34 25.08
N TYR A 32 -13.95 -1.42 24.04
CA TYR A 32 -14.04 -2.61 23.19
C TYR A 32 -12.69 -2.93 22.53
N GLY A 33 -12.00 -1.92 22.02
CA GLY A 33 -10.68 -2.08 21.41
C GLY A 33 -9.61 -2.59 22.38
N SER A 34 -9.67 -2.23 23.67
CA SER A 34 -8.71 -2.73 24.66
C SER A 34 -9.07 -4.12 25.19
N GLN A 35 -10.35 -4.43 25.39
CA GLN A 35 -10.78 -5.71 25.95
C GLN A 35 -10.81 -6.85 24.91
N CYS A 36 -11.30 -6.57 23.69
CA CYS A 36 -11.42 -7.57 22.63
C CYS A 36 -10.25 -7.52 21.62
N ASP A 37 -9.09 -7.01 22.03
CA ASP A 37 -7.96 -6.77 21.13
C ASP A 37 -7.45 -8.04 20.44
N ARG A 38 -7.27 -9.13 21.21
CA ARG A 38 -6.73 -10.40 20.72
C ARG A 38 -7.55 -11.02 19.58
N PRO A 39 -8.85 -11.37 19.77
CA PRO A 39 -9.64 -11.99 18.70
C PRO A 39 -9.81 -11.06 17.49
N ASN A 40 -9.96 -9.76 17.73
CA ASN A 40 -10.08 -8.77 16.65
C ASN A 40 -8.84 -8.74 15.77
N LYS A 41 -7.65 -8.72 16.37
CA LYS A 41 -6.41 -8.65 15.62
C LYS A 41 -6.05 -9.97 14.94
N GLU A 42 -6.38 -11.10 15.53
CA GLU A 42 -6.25 -12.42 14.88
C GLU A 42 -7.13 -12.53 13.64
N PHE A 43 -8.38 -12.07 13.72
CA PHE A 43 -9.30 -12.00 12.58
C PHE A 43 -8.80 -11.03 11.51
N MET A 44 -8.37 -9.83 11.90
CA MET A 44 -7.84 -8.85 10.95
C MET A 44 -6.59 -9.39 10.25
N LEU A 45 -5.67 -10.01 11.00
CA LEU A 45 -4.50 -10.65 10.40
C LEU A 45 -4.92 -11.75 9.41
N CYS A 46 -5.93 -12.57 9.74
CA CYS A 46 -6.44 -13.62 8.85
C CYS A 46 -6.90 -13.04 7.53
N ARG A 47 -7.75 -12.02 7.63
CA ARG A 47 -8.37 -11.38 6.48
C ARG A 47 -7.32 -10.72 5.58
N TRP A 48 -6.26 -10.14 6.16
CA TRP A 48 -5.18 -9.51 5.41
C TRP A 48 -4.23 -10.50 4.73
N GLU A 49 -3.91 -11.61 5.40
CA GLU A 49 -3.05 -12.67 4.89
C GLU A 49 -3.75 -13.47 3.79
N GLU A 50 -4.89 -14.10 4.12
CA GLU A 50 -5.62 -15.03 3.24
C GLU A 50 -6.40 -14.33 2.12
N LYS A 51 -6.86 -13.10 2.33
CA LYS A 51 -7.69 -12.31 1.38
C LYS A 51 -9.01 -12.95 0.94
N ASP A 52 -9.36 -14.11 1.50
CA ASP A 52 -10.62 -14.82 1.32
C ASP A 52 -11.45 -14.76 2.62
N PRO A 53 -12.65 -14.14 2.63
CA PRO A 53 -13.45 -14.06 3.86
C PRO A 53 -13.96 -15.43 4.35
N ARG A 54 -14.13 -16.40 3.45
CA ARG A 54 -14.64 -17.75 3.74
C ARG A 54 -13.72 -18.56 4.67
N LYS A 55 -12.41 -18.32 4.62
CA LYS A 55 -11.42 -19.06 5.43
C LYS A 55 -11.33 -18.54 6.86
N CYS A 56 -11.75 -17.30 7.11
CA CYS A 56 -11.60 -16.60 8.38
C CYS A 56 -12.91 -16.52 9.19
N LEU A 57 -13.90 -17.37 8.89
CA LEU A 57 -15.21 -17.35 9.55
C LEU A 57 -15.13 -17.82 11.01
N SER A 58 -14.20 -18.74 11.32
CA SER A 58 -13.92 -19.17 12.70
C SER A 58 -13.49 -18.02 13.60
N GLU A 59 -12.55 -17.21 13.15
CA GLU A 59 -12.04 -16.05 13.88
C GLU A 59 -13.11 -14.96 13.96
N GLY A 60 -13.91 -14.79 12.90
CA GLY A 60 -15.07 -13.89 12.90
C GLY A 60 -16.11 -14.25 13.97
N ARG A 61 -16.38 -15.55 14.18
CA ARG A 61 -17.25 -16.04 15.26
C ARG A 61 -16.70 -15.66 16.64
N GLN A 62 -15.39 -15.76 16.84
CA GLN A 62 -14.75 -15.39 18.12
C GLN A 62 -14.82 -13.88 18.38
N VAL A 63 -14.66 -13.05 17.34
CA VAL A 63 -14.87 -11.59 17.43
C VAL A 63 -16.29 -11.26 17.88
N ASN A 64 -17.27 -11.93 17.28
CA ASN A 64 -18.67 -11.72 17.58
C ASN A 64 -19.02 -12.16 19.01
N GLN A 65 -18.51 -13.32 19.44
CA GLN A 65 -18.65 -13.80 20.81
C GLN A 65 -18.04 -12.80 21.83
N CYS A 66 -16.83 -12.30 21.58
CA CYS A 66 -16.21 -11.31 22.46
C CYS A 66 -17.04 -10.02 22.57
N ALA A 67 -17.62 -9.55 21.46
CA ALA A 67 -18.48 -8.38 21.45
C ALA A 67 -19.76 -8.59 22.28
N ILE A 68 -20.42 -9.75 22.16
CA ILE A 68 -21.61 -10.08 22.95
C ILE A 68 -21.28 -10.10 24.44
N ASP A 69 -20.20 -10.79 24.84
CA ASP A 69 -19.81 -10.90 26.24
C ASP A 69 -19.39 -9.55 26.84
N PHE A 70 -18.74 -8.71 26.03
CA PHE A 70 -18.41 -7.32 26.39
C PHE A 70 -19.67 -6.48 26.66
N PHE A 71 -20.65 -6.48 25.74
CA PHE A 71 -21.89 -5.73 25.94
C PHE A 71 -22.76 -6.29 27.07
N ARG A 72 -22.74 -7.61 27.29
CA ARG A 72 -23.38 -8.25 28.45
C ARG A 72 -22.78 -7.73 29.76
N SER A 73 -21.46 -7.59 29.81
CA SER A 73 -20.74 -7.06 30.99
C SER A 73 -21.12 -5.59 31.26
N ILE A 74 -21.12 -4.74 30.23
CA ILE A 74 -21.53 -3.33 30.37
C ILE A 74 -22.98 -3.22 30.84
N ARG A 75 -23.89 -4.00 30.25
CA ARG A 75 -25.31 -4.00 30.63
C ARG A 75 -25.52 -4.44 32.09
N THR A 76 -24.71 -5.36 32.59
CA THR A 76 -24.85 -5.88 33.97
C THR A 76 -24.33 -4.88 35.00
N HIS A 77 -23.23 -4.17 34.70
CA HIS A 77 -22.55 -3.33 35.69
C HIS A 77 -22.83 -1.83 35.55
N CYS A 78 -22.89 -1.29 34.32
CA CYS A 78 -22.88 0.15 34.04
C CYS A 78 -23.94 0.58 33.02
N ALA A 79 -25.12 -0.04 33.03
CA ALA A 79 -26.19 0.25 32.05
C ALA A 79 -26.61 1.74 32.03
N GLU A 80 -26.91 2.32 33.18
CA GLU A 80 -27.42 3.70 33.27
C GLU A 80 -26.42 4.77 32.75
N PRO A 81 -25.17 4.86 33.26
CA PRO A 81 -24.22 5.83 32.73
C PRO A 81 -23.85 5.56 31.26
N PHE A 82 -23.89 4.30 30.83
CA PHE A 82 -23.68 3.98 29.42
C PHE A 82 -24.84 4.49 28.54
N THR A 83 -26.09 4.33 28.97
CA THR A 83 -27.26 4.81 28.21
C THR A 83 -27.28 6.31 28.03
N THR A 84 -26.98 7.07 29.08
CA THR A 84 -26.88 8.53 28.99
C THR A 84 -25.75 8.98 28.06
N TYR A 85 -24.64 8.25 28.04
CA TYR A 85 -23.50 8.56 27.18
C TYR A 85 -23.77 8.32 25.70
N TRP A 86 -24.22 7.13 25.32
CA TRP A 86 -24.48 6.86 23.90
C TRP A 86 -25.68 7.65 23.38
N SER A 87 -26.70 7.94 24.20
CA SER A 87 -27.82 8.81 23.80
C SER A 87 -27.37 10.23 23.47
N CYS A 88 -26.39 10.77 24.24
CA CYS A 88 -25.79 12.07 23.92
C CYS A 88 -25.04 12.05 22.58
N ILE A 89 -24.32 10.95 22.29
CA ILE A 89 -23.61 10.78 21.02
C ILE A 89 -24.62 10.70 19.87
N ASP A 90 -25.70 9.94 20.05
CA ASP A 90 -26.75 9.71 19.06
C ASP A 90 -27.50 10.99 18.69
N TYR A 91 -27.70 11.89 19.65
CA TYR A 91 -28.32 13.20 19.42
C TYR A 91 -27.56 14.07 18.40
N THR A 92 -26.26 13.83 18.20
CA THR A 92 -25.44 14.63 17.28
C THR A 92 -25.37 13.97 15.91
N ASN A 93 -25.69 14.73 14.85
CA ASN A 93 -25.69 14.24 13.46
C ASN A 93 -24.36 13.56 13.03
N GLN A 94 -23.23 13.97 13.62
CA GLN A 94 -21.89 13.44 13.30
C GLN A 94 -21.30 12.54 14.41
N GLN A 95 -22.07 12.28 15.47
CA GLN A 95 -21.64 11.48 16.61
C GLN A 95 -20.31 11.99 17.21
N GLU A 96 -20.24 13.29 17.52
CA GLU A 96 -19.02 13.96 17.95
C GLU A 96 -18.67 13.68 19.42
N LEU A 97 -17.57 12.97 19.68
CA LEU A 97 -17.13 12.63 21.04
C LEU A 97 -16.84 13.86 21.93
N ARG A 98 -16.47 15.00 21.32
CA ARG A 98 -16.13 16.23 22.04
C ARG A 98 -17.32 16.84 22.79
N ARG A 99 -18.56 16.60 22.35
CA ARG A 99 -19.76 17.21 22.95
C ARG A 99 -20.23 16.49 24.22
N CYS A 100 -19.88 15.22 24.37
CA CYS A 100 -20.40 14.34 25.42
C CYS A 100 -19.35 13.96 26.47
N ARG A 101 -18.36 14.83 26.74
CA ARG A 101 -17.25 14.53 27.68
C ARG A 101 -17.69 14.37 29.13
N LYS A 102 -18.76 15.06 29.56
CA LYS A 102 -19.30 14.93 30.92
C LYS A 102 -19.87 13.53 31.15
N GLN A 103 -20.70 13.07 30.22
CA GLN A 103 -21.29 11.74 30.23
C GLN A 103 -20.22 10.66 30.05
N GLN A 104 -19.21 10.93 29.22
CA GLN A 104 -18.06 10.04 29.06
C GLN A 104 -17.33 9.82 30.39
N ALA A 105 -17.03 10.88 31.16
CA ALA A 105 -16.35 10.75 32.45
C ALA A 105 -17.18 9.94 33.46
N ALA A 106 -18.51 10.11 33.46
CA ALA A 106 -19.42 9.32 34.29
C ALA A 106 -19.40 7.82 33.90
N PHE A 107 -19.37 7.52 32.60
CA PHE A 107 -19.25 6.15 32.11
C PHE A 107 -17.88 5.53 32.43
N ASP A 108 -16.79 6.24 32.11
CA ASP A 108 -15.42 5.79 32.34
C ASP A 108 -15.15 5.53 33.84
N SER A 109 -15.69 6.38 34.74
CA SER A 109 -15.58 6.17 36.18
C SER A 109 -16.37 4.96 36.68
N CYS A 110 -17.56 4.69 36.15
CA CYS A 110 -18.31 3.47 36.48
C CYS A 110 -17.54 2.21 36.06
N VAL A 111 -17.02 2.20 34.83
CA VAL A 111 -16.26 1.08 34.27
C VAL A 111 -14.98 0.83 35.06
N LEU A 112 -14.25 1.89 35.42
CA LEU A 112 -13.05 1.77 36.25
C LEU A 112 -13.38 1.18 37.63
N ASN A 113 -14.44 1.67 38.29
CA ASN A 113 -14.78 1.26 39.65
C ASN A 113 -15.34 -0.18 39.73
N LYS A 114 -16.12 -0.62 38.73
CA LYS A 114 -16.79 -1.93 38.76
C LYS A 114 -16.06 -3.03 38.01
N LEU A 115 -15.41 -2.71 36.89
CA LEU A 115 -14.76 -3.67 35.99
C LEU A 115 -13.24 -3.54 35.99
N GLY A 116 -12.69 -2.43 36.49
CA GLY A 116 -11.24 -2.18 36.52
C GLY A 116 -10.65 -1.86 35.14
N TRP A 117 -11.48 -1.60 34.12
CA TRP A 117 -10.96 -1.31 32.79
C TRP A 117 -10.54 0.15 32.67
N VAL A 118 -9.28 0.35 32.31
CA VAL A 118 -8.72 1.67 32.04
C VAL A 118 -8.93 2.01 30.56
N ARG A 119 -9.45 3.21 30.30
CA ARG A 119 -9.60 3.71 28.93
C ARG A 119 -8.22 3.88 28.29
N PRO A 120 -7.97 3.34 27.08
CA PRO A 120 -6.68 3.49 26.42
C PRO A 120 -6.37 4.96 26.11
N SER A 121 -5.08 5.29 26.14
CA SER A 121 -4.61 6.63 25.83
C SER A 121 -4.64 6.87 24.32
N LEU A 122 -4.48 8.14 23.92
CA LEU A 122 -4.44 8.49 22.51
C LEU A 122 -3.23 7.83 21.86
N GLY A 123 -3.47 7.08 20.78
CA GLY A 123 -2.42 6.40 20.02
C GLY A 123 -2.24 4.92 20.37
N ASP A 124 -2.74 4.45 21.52
CA ASP A 124 -2.57 3.04 21.92
C ASP A 124 -3.24 2.08 20.94
N LEU A 125 -4.47 2.36 20.53
CA LEU A 125 -5.23 1.53 19.59
C LEU A 125 -4.70 1.60 18.15
N SER A 126 -3.90 2.61 17.80
CA SER A 126 -3.30 2.75 16.46
C SER A 126 -1.92 2.12 16.35
N LYS A 127 -1.34 1.61 17.45
CA LYS A 127 -0.05 0.94 17.42
C LYS A 127 -0.15 -0.38 16.64
N VAL A 128 0.82 -0.62 15.76
CA VAL A 128 0.94 -1.91 15.08
C VAL A 128 1.40 -2.96 16.09
N THR A 129 0.56 -3.96 16.33
CA THR A 129 0.86 -5.05 17.26
C THR A 129 1.20 -6.33 16.51
N LYS A 130 2.09 -7.13 17.10
CA LYS A 130 2.41 -8.46 16.61
C LYS A 130 1.41 -9.45 17.21
N VAL A 131 0.78 -10.25 16.35
CA VAL A 131 -0.17 -11.29 16.75
C VAL A 131 0.48 -12.63 16.50
N LYS A 132 0.48 -13.51 17.49
CA LYS A 132 0.93 -14.89 17.33
C LYS A 132 -0.26 -15.72 16.87
N THR A 133 -0.11 -16.42 15.76
CA THR A 133 -1.13 -17.34 15.23
C THR A 133 -0.50 -18.71 15.00
N ASP A 134 -1.28 -19.77 15.19
CA ASP A 134 -0.82 -21.15 14.98
C ASP A 134 -1.03 -21.61 13.52
N ARG A 135 -1.80 -20.85 12.73
CA ARG A 135 -2.05 -21.15 11.31
C ARG A 135 -0.80 -20.90 10.45
N PRO A 136 -0.59 -21.67 9.37
CA PRO A 136 0.48 -21.41 8.42
C PRO A 136 0.22 -20.13 7.62
N LEU A 137 1.29 -19.45 7.22
CA LEU A 137 1.22 -18.33 6.28
C LEU A 137 0.88 -18.84 4.86
N PRO A 138 -0.06 -18.21 4.15
CA PRO A 138 -0.42 -18.61 2.79
C PRO A 138 0.70 -18.27 1.80
N GLU A 139 1.23 -19.26 1.10
CA GLU A 139 2.28 -19.07 0.08
C GLU A 139 1.78 -18.26 -1.13
N ASN A 140 0.53 -18.49 -1.54
CA ASN A 140 -0.10 -17.79 -2.67
C ASN A 140 -1.55 -17.39 -2.35
N ALA A 141 -1.70 -16.30 -1.60
CA ALA A 141 -3.00 -15.77 -1.20
C ALA A 141 -3.91 -15.36 -2.38
N TYR A 142 -3.33 -14.97 -3.52
CA TYR A 142 -4.08 -14.50 -4.68
C TYR A 142 -4.43 -15.62 -5.68
N HIS A 143 -3.98 -16.84 -5.43
CA HIS A 143 -4.07 -17.94 -6.39
C HIS A 143 -3.55 -17.53 -7.79
N SER A 144 -2.46 -16.76 -7.81
CA SER A 144 -1.85 -16.28 -9.04
C SER A 144 -1.18 -17.42 -9.79
N ARG A 145 -1.28 -17.39 -11.13
CA ARG A 145 -0.52 -18.28 -12.01
C ARG A 145 0.98 -17.98 -11.89
N PRO A 146 1.87 -18.96 -12.16
CA PRO A 146 3.30 -18.69 -12.25
C PRO A 146 3.58 -17.54 -13.21
N ARG A 147 4.52 -16.68 -12.84
CA ARG A 147 4.96 -15.59 -13.72
C ARG A 147 5.64 -16.21 -14.95
N PRO A 148 5.43 -15.65 -16.16
CA PRO A 148 6.22 -16.02 -17.32
C PRO A 148 7.73 -15.85 -17.05
N GLU A 149 8.55 -16.69 -17.67
CA GLU A 149 10.00 -16.56 -17.60
C GLU A 149 10.44 -15.19 -18.15
N PRO A 150 11.41 -14.52 -17.49
CA PRO A 150 11.92 -13.24 -17.99
C PRO A 150 12.68 -13.44 -19.29
N ASN A 151 12.63 -12.43 -20.17
CA ASN A 151 13.50 -12.41 -21.35
C ASN A 151 14.97 -12.40 -20.90
N PRO A 152 15.87 -13.12 -21.59
CA PRO A 152 17.28 -13.16 -21.23
C PRO A 152 17.89 -11.75 -21.29
N PRO A 153 18.72 -11.35 -20.32
CA PRO A 153 19.43 -10.08 -20.37
C PRO A 153 20.43 -10.08 -21.53
N THR A 154 20.64 -8.92 -22.15
CA THR A 154 21.74 -8.76 -23.12
C THR A 154 23.04 -8.61 -22.33
N GLU A 155 23.88 -9.64 -22.32
CA GLU A 155 25.17 -9.67 -21.64
C GLU A 155 26.33 -9.53 -22.66
N GLY A 156 27.39 -8.83 -22.26
CA GLY A 156 28.59 -8.62 -23.06
C GLY A 156 28.79 -7.16 -23.50
N GLU A 157 30.03 -6.83 -23.89
CA GLU A 157 30.35 -5.51 -24.43
C GLU A 157 29.66 -5.30 -25.78
N LEU A 158 29.03 -4.13 -25.95
CA LEU A 158 28.45 -3.72 -27.22
C LEU A 158 29.57 -3.52 -28.25
N LYS A 159 29.83 -4.55 -29.05
CA LYS A 159 30.76 -4.45 -30.17
C LYS A 159 30.16 -3.58 -31.28
N PRO A 160 30.98 -2.77 -31.98
CA PRO A 160 30.52 -2.05 -33.15
C PRO A 160 29.97 -3.04 -34.19
N SER A 161 28.95 -2.60 -34.95
CA SER A 161 28.34 -3.43 -36.00
C SER A 161 29.41 -3.84 -37.03
N PRO A 162 29.54 -5.14 -37.40
CA PRO A 162 30.63 -5.62 -38.26
C PRO A 162 30.76 -4.94 -39.64
N PHE A 163 29.68 -4.37 -40.18
CA PHE A 163 29.64 -3.77 -41.53
C PHE A 163 28.90 -2.42 -41.55
N GLY A 164 28.96 -1.67 -40.45
CA GLY A 164 28.22 -0.41 -40.32
C GLY A 164 26.71 -0.60 -40.50
N SER A 165 26.08 0.30 -41.26
CA SER A 165 24.62 0.33 -41.48
C SER A 165 24.08 -0.81 -42.36
N ARG A 166 24.93 -1.55 -43.08
CA ARG A 166 24.54 -2.56 -44.10
C ARG A 166 23.50 -2.04 -45.12
N LEU A 167 23.47 -0.73 -45.34
CA LEU A 167 22.67 -0.12 -46.40
C LEU A 167 23.47 -0.13 -47.70
N ALA A 168 22.83 -0.57 -48.80
CA ALA A 168 23.44 -0.50 -50.13
C ALA A 168 23.64 0.98 -50.50
N ALA A 169 24.91 1.40 -50.51
CA ALA A 169 25.42 2.77 -50.71
C ALA A 169 25.63 3.60 -49.43
N GLN A 170 26.76 3.39 -48.75
CA GLN A 170 27.46 4.47 -48.02
C GLN A 170 28.59 5.01 -48.89
N SER A 171 28.20 5.68 -49.98
CA SER A 171 29.03 6.65 -50.68
C SER A 171 28.29 7.99 -50.68
N LEU A 172 28.01 8.54 -49.50
CA LEU A 172 27.87 9.98 -49.38
C LEU A 172 29.28 10.51 -49.19
N SER A 173 29.94 10.81 -50.31
CA SER A 173 31.13 11.65 -50.33
C SER A 173 30.77 12.97 -49.67
N VAL A 174 31.08 13.15 -48.39
CA VAL A 174 31.19 14.49 -47.82
C VAL A 174 32.50 15.04 -48.37
N SER A 175 32.44 15.65 -49.55
CA SER A 175 33.54 16.42 -50.07
C SER A 175 33.69 17.67 -49.19
N CYS A 176 34.69 17.70 -48.32
CA CYS A 176 35.17 18.91 -47.68
C CYS A 176 35.94 19.69 -48.75
N TRP A 177 35.33 20.74 -49.30
CA TRP A 177 36.02 21.69 -50.16
C TRP A 177 36.59 22.80 -49.28
N ASP A 178 37.89 23.04 -49.38
CA ASP A 178 38.49 24.28 -48.89
C ASP A 178 38.29 25.39 -49.95
N GLN A 179 38.25 26.67 -49.56
CA GLN A 179 37.89 27.80 -50.43
C GLN A 179 38.84 28.01 -51.64
N HIS A 180 39.94 27.27 -51.73
CA HIS A 180 40.91 27.34 -52.83
C HIS A 180 41.07 26.06 -53.66
N GLY A 181 40.19 25.06 -53.49
CA GLY A 181 40.04 23.97 -54.48
C GLY A 181 41.26 23.05 -54.67
N VAL A 182 42.03 22.76 -53.62
CA VAL A 182 43.11 21.76 -53.65
C VAL A 182 42.73 20.55 -52.77
N VAL A 183 42.87 19.34 -53.32
CA VAL A 183 42.62 18.08 -52.60
C VAL A 183 43.78 17.83 -51.62
N MET A 184 43.49 17.83 -50.32
CA MET A 184 44.45 17.39 -49.30
C MET A 184 44.43 15.86 -49.19
N GLU A 185 45.41 15.18 -49.77
CA GLU A 185 45.73 13.79 -49.45
C GLU A 185 46.44 13.74 -48.09
N ASN A 186 45.74 13.19 -47.09
CA ASN A 186 46.16 12.93 -45.71
C ASN A 186 45.98 14.08 -44.70
N CYS A 187 44.72 14.31 -44.31
CA CYS A 187 44.42 15.01 -43.05
C CYS A 187 44.02 13.99 -41.97
N SER A 188 45.02 13.47 -41.25
CA SER A 188 44.85 12.68 -40.03
C SER A 188 44.57 13.63 -38.85
N VAL A 189 43.37 14.24 -38.78
CA VAL A 189 42.92 14.92 -37.55
C VAL A 189 41.42 14.70 -37.34
N CYS A 190 41.12 14.30 -36.10
CA CYS A 190 39.84 13.92 -35.52
C CYS A 190 38.71 14.94 -35.75
N CYS A 191 37.73 14.61 -36.59
CA CYS A 191 36.44 15.29 -36.59
C CYS A 191 35.47 14.57 -35.65
N ILE A 192 35.40 15.01 -34.40
CA ILE A 192 34.24 14.73 -33.54
C ILE A 192 33.09 15.58 -34.07
N CYS A 193 32.33 15.04 -35.02
CA CYS A 193 31.07 15.65 -35.44
C CYS A 193 29.99 15.28 -34.40
N LYS A 194 29.74 16.21 -33.48
CA LYS A 194 28.53 16.19 -32.65
C LYS A 194 27.37 16.61 -33.56
N THR A 195 26.64 15.65 -34.09
CA THR A 195 25.40 15.90 -34.83
C THR A 195 24.32 16.33 -33.84
N ALA A 196 24.19 17.63 -33.62
CA ALA A 196 22.96 18.23 -33.14
C ALA A 196 22.06 18.44 -34.35
N LEU A 197 21.02 17.61 -34.48
CA LEU A 197 19.84 17.96 -35.26
C LEU A 197 19.21 19.18 -34.59
N PHE A 198 18.98 20.28 -35.31
CA PHE A 198 17.67 20.96 -35.38
C PHE A 198 17.71 22.15 -36.35
N LEU A 199 16.51 22.45 -36.85
CA LEU A 199 16.15 23.39 -37.91
C LEU A 199 16.54 24.85 -37.65
N ASP A 200 16.66 25.56 -38.77
CA ASP A 200 16.41 26.98 -39.00
C ASP A 200 17.39 28.06 -38.47
N SER A 201 17.93 28.77 -39.47
CA SER A 201 17.90 30.22 -39.62
C SER A 201 18.48 31.10 -38.49
N SER A 202 19.68 31.63 -38.78
CA SER A 202 20.29 32.88 -38.28
C SER A 202 20.96 32.90 -36.90
N LEU A 203 22.09 33.64 -36.90
CA LEU A 203 22.98 34.10 -35.82
C LEU A 203 24.15 33.21 -35.36
N ASP A 204 25.33 33.82 -35.51
CA ASP A 204 26.65 33.43 -35.04
C ASP A 204 26.68 32.94 -33.59
N LEU A 205 27.33 31.79 -33.35
CA LEU A 205 27.93 31.51 -32.05
C LEU A 205 29.24 30.73 -32.21
N ALA A 206 30.31 31.36 -31.71
CA ALA A 206 31.66 30.85 -31.66
C ALA A 206 31.76 29.52 -30.89
N LEU A 207 32.53 28.57 -31.43
CA LEU A 207 32.95 27.37 -30.73
C LEU A 207 34.46 27.42 -30.49
N THR A 208 34.81 27.61 -29.23
CA THR A 208 36.16 27.54 -28.68
C THR A 208 36.69 26.10 -28.72
N CYS A 209 37.89 25.92 -29.27
CA CYS A 209 38.57 24.63 -29.32
C CYS A 209 39.41 24.45 -28.04
N ALA A 210 39.02 23.51 -27.17
CA ALA A 210 39.78 23.19 -25.96
C ALA A 210 40.94 22.24 -26.29
N HIS A 211 42.16 22.78 -26.26
CA HIS A 211 43.41 22.01 -26.30
C HIS A 211 43.47 21.03 -25.12
N ARG A 212 43.61 19.73 -25.39
CA ARG A 212 44.16 18.80 -24.39
C ARG A 212 45.20 17.88 -25.01
N HIS A 213 46.44 18.14 -24.61
CA HIS A 213 47.63 17.31 -24.76
C HIS A 213 47.41 15.86 -24.30
N GLN A 214 47.85 14.89 -25.12
CA GLN A 214 48.77 13.77 -24.78
C GLN A 214 48.72 12.75 -25.92
N ARG A 215 49.70 12.81 -26.83
CA ARG A 215 50.90 11.94 -26.97
C ARG A 215 50.58 10.57 -27.61
N CYS A 216 51.32 10.31 -28.69
CA CYS A 216 51.44 9.04 -29.41
C CYS A 216 51.78 7.87 -28.50
#